data_AF-A0A1Q7HSH1-F1
#
_entry.id   AF-A0A1Q7HSH1-F1
#
_cell.length_a   1.000
_cell.length_b   1.000
_cell.length_c   1.000
_cell.angle_alpha   90.00
_cell.angle_beta   90.00
_cell.angle_gamma   90.00
#
_symmetry.space_group_name_H-M   'P 1'
#
loop_
_entity.id
_entity.type
_entity.pdbx_description
1 polymer ?
#
loop_
_entity_poly.entity_id
_entity_poly.type
_entity_poly.pdbx_seq_one_letter_code
_entity_poly.pdbx_strand_id
1 'polypeptide(L)'
;MDDKARRAEELLEERSRNRKPNGHTTVDEDPAAAERSADAGSAPPVTADENLAALQRMAADFANYRKRNDAERADFARFAKADLIAKLLDILDAYDRALATIPEDLKSSSWVDGMWLIERKLRSILEAEG
;
A
#
# COMPACT_ATOMS: atom_id res chain seq x y z
N MET A 1 -26.22 -25.93 41.15
CA MET A 1 -25.54 -24.95 40.28
C MET A 1 -24.87 -25.70 39.12
N ASP A 2 -25.53 -26.72 38.55
CA ASP A 2 -24.81 -27.80 37.83
C ASP A 2 -25.29 -27.97 36.37
N ASP A 3 -26.47 -27.47 36.01
CA ASP A 3 -27.00 -27.60 34.64
C ASP A 3 -26.30 -26.70 33.61
N LYS A 4 -25.76 -25.54 34.06
CA LYS A 4 -24.99 -24.65 33.18
C LYS A 4 -23.60 -25.22 32.85
N ALA A 5 -22.99 -25.95 33.79
CA ALA A 5 -21.70 -26.59 33.58
C ALA A 5 -21.82 -27.74 32.57
N ARG A 6 -22.87 -28.57 32.71
CA ARG A 6 -23.11 -29.70 31.80
C ARG A 6 -23.44 -29.25 30.37
N ARG A 7 -24.20 -28.16 30.21
CA ARG A 7 -24.45 -27.56 28.88
C ARG A 7 -23.20 -26.92 28.26
N ALA A 8 -22.29 -26.38 29.07
CA ALA A 8 -21.05 -25.84 28.58
C ALA A 8 -20.11 -26.95 28.07
N GLU A 9 -20.09 -28.10 28.75
CA GLU A 9 -19.33 -29.27 28.30
C GLU A 9 -19.90 -29.86 27.01
N GLU A 10 -21.23 -30.00 26.89
CA GLU A 10 -21.88 -30.47 25.66
C GLU A 10 -21.56 -29.58 24.45
N LEU A 11 -21.60 -28.26 24.62
CA LEU A 11 -21.30 -27.30 23.54
C LEU A 11 -19.81 -27.32 23.15
N LEU A 12 -18.91 -27.63 24.08
CA LEU A 12 -17.49 -27.79 23.80
C LEU A 12 -17.20 -29.09 23.05
N GLU A 13 -17.91 -30.17 23.35
CA GLU A 13 -17.82 -31.42 22.60
C GLU A 13 -18.40 -31.33 21.19
N GLU A 14 -19.50 -30.59 21.00
CA GLU A 14 -20.07 -30.38 19.67
C GLU A 14 -19.11 -29.54 18.79
N ARG A 15 -18.46 -28.53 19.39
CA ARG A 15 -17.47 -27.69 18.72
C ARG A 15 -16.16 -28.44 18.43
N SER A 16 -15.79 -29.42 19.26
CA SER A 16 -14.61 -30.27 19.02
C SER A 16 -14.88 -31.29 17.91
N ARG A 17 -16.10 -31.88 17.85
CA ARG A 17 -16.51 -32.78 16.77
C ARG A 17 -16.62 -32.08 15.42
N ASN A 18 -17.02 -30.80 15.39
CA ASN A 18 -17.23 -30.07 14.13
C ASN A 18 -16.03 -29.20 13.69
N ARG A 19 -14.89 -29.29 14.38
CA ARG A 19 -13.67 -28.58 13.99
C ARG A 19 -13.00 -29.31 12.82
N LYS A 20 -13.30 -28.90 11.59
CA LYS A 20 -12.43 -29.21 10.45
C LYS A 20 -11.01 -28.71 10.75
N PRO A 21 -9.96 -29.53 10.61
CA PRO A 21 -8.60 -29.09 10.84
C PRO A 21 -8.20 -28.11 9.73
N ASN A 22 -8.02 -26.85 10.10
CA ASN A 22 -7.33 -25.90 9.25
C ASN A 22 -5.84 -26.25 9.27
N GLY A 23 -5.34 -26.75 8.14
CA GLY A 23 -3.96 -26.51 7.66
C GLY A 23 -2.80 -26.91 8.57
N HIS A 24 -2.76 -28.15 9.05
CA HIS A 24 -1.48 -28.77 9.44
C HIS A 24 -1.35 -30.08 8.68
N THR A 25 -0.47 -30.09 7.69
CA THR A 25 -0.07 -31.29 6.95
C THR A 25 0.73 -32.18 7.90
N THR A 26 0.04 -33.05 8.64
CA THR A 26 0.69 -34.27 9.12
C THR A 26 0.88 -35.16 7.91
N VAL A 27 2.14 -35.40 7.56
CA VAL A 27 2.52 -36.38 6.55
C VAL A 27 2.26 -37.75 7.18
N ASP A 28 1.03 -38.24 7.09
CA ASP A 28 0.74 -39.64 7.31
C ASP A 28 1.32 -40.40 6.10
N GLU A 29 2.32 -41.24 6.35
CA GLU A 29 2.91 -42.14 5.37
C GLU A 29 1.90 -43.23 5.02
N ASP A 30 1.00 -42.90 4.09
CA ASP A 30 0.16 -43.88 3.41
C ASP A 30 1.02 -44.65 2.39
N PRO A 31 1.23 -45.98 2.52
CA PRO A 31 2.04 -46.75 1.59
C PRO A 31 1.48 -46.75 0.15
N ALA A 32 0.20 -46.38 -0.04
CA ALA A 32 -0.41 -46.18 -1.36
C ALA A 32 -0.11 -44.80 -1.98
N ALA A 33 0.47 -43.86 -1.24
CA ALA A 33 0.98 -42.59 -1.77
C ALA A 33 2.38 -42.78 -2.37
N ALA A 34 3.20 -43.68 -1.81
CA ALA A 34 4.56 -43.96 -2.25
C ALA A 34 4.64 -44.45 -3.71
N GLU A 35 3.69 -45.29 -4.14
CA GLU A 35 3.62 -45.80 -5.52
C GLU A 35 3.17 -44.74 -6.53
N ARG A 36 2.36 -43.75 -6.13
CA ARG A 36 1.96 -42.61 -6.98
C ARG A 36 3.02 -41.53 -7.09
N SER A 37 3.94 -41.44 -6.12
CA SER A 37 5.11 -40.57 -6.20
C SER A 37 6.26 -41.15 -7.03
N ALA A 38 6.25 -42.45 -7.34
CA ALA A 38 7.26 -43.08 -8.20
C ALA A 38 7.09 -42.73 -9.69
N ASP A 39 5.87 -42.38 -10.12
CA ASP A 39 5.56 -41.98 -11.50
C ASP A 39 5.79 -40.47 -11.78
N ALA A 40 6.01 -39.67 -10.73
CA ALA A 40 6.31 -38.24 -10.86
C ALA A 40 7.78 -37.95 -11.25
N GLY A 41 8.60 -38.99 -11.42
CA GLY A 41 10.04 -38.88 -11.71
C GLY A 41 10.42 -38.67 -13.19
N SER A 42 9.45 -38.59 -14.11
CA SER A 42 9.71 -38.46 -15.56
C SER A 42 9.46 -37.04 -16.09
N ALA A 43 9.84 -36.00 -15.35
CA ALA A 43 10.10 -34.72 -15.99
C ALA A 43 11.44 -34.86 -16.74
N PRO A 44 11.53 -34.57 -18.05
CA PRO A 44 12.80 -34.59 -18.76
C PRO A 44 13.82 -33.71 -18.02
N PRO A 45 15.11 -34.08 -17.98
CA PRO A 45 16.10 -33.29 -17.26
C PRO A 45 16.17 -31.91 -17.91
N VAL A 46 15.57 -30.92 -17.26
CA VAL A 46 15.73 -29.51 -17.64
C VAL A 46 17.23 -29.25 -17.60
N THR A 47 17.79 -28.97 -18.76
CA THR A 47 19.24 -28.88 -18.92
C THR A 47 19.77 -27.70 -18.11
N ALA A 48 21.04 -27.77 -17.70
CA ALA A 48 21.68 -26.66 -16.98
C ALA A 48 21.55 -25.33 -17.75
N ASP A 49 21.57 -25.40 -19.09
CA ASP A 49 21.42 -24.26 -19.99
C ASP A 49 20.00 -23.67 -19.96
N GLU A 50 18.96 -24.48 -19.88
CA GLU A 50 17.57 -24.02 -19.74
C GLU A 50 17.34 -23.33 -18.39
N ASN A 51 17.93 -23.86 -17.31
CA ASN A 51 17.89 -23.22 -15.99
C ASN A 51 18.64 -21.88 -15.99
N LEU A 52 19.80 -21.81 -16.64
CA LEU A 52 20.57 -20.57 -16.78
C LEU A 52 19.80 -19.52 -17.59
N ALA A 53 19.18 -19.92 -18.70
CA ALA A 53 18.33 -19.05 -19.51
C ALA A 53 17.11 -18.54 -18.73
N ALA A 54 16.48 -19.40 -17.93
CA ALA A 54 15.36 -19.02 -17.06
C ALA A 54 15.79 -17.99 -16.00
N LEU A 55 16.95 -18.20 -15.36
CA LEU A 55 17.50 -17.26 -14.38
C LEU A 55 17.85 -15.90 -15.01
N GLN A 56 18.43 -15.91 -16.22
CA GLN A 56 18.72 -14.67 -16.95
C GLN A 56 17.44 -13.91 -17.31
N ARG A 57 16.40 -14.61 -17.75
CA ARG A 57 15.09 -14.01 -18.03
C ARG A 57 14.46 -13.42 -16.76
N MET A 58 14.45 -14.18 -15.65
CA MET A 58 13.95 -13.69 -14.36
C MET A 58 14.73 -12.46 -13.87
N ALA A 59 16.05 -12.43 -14.04
CA ALA A 59 16.86 -11.28 -13.69
C ALA A 59 16.51 -10.05 -14.54
N ALA A 60 16.27 -10.24 -15.84
CA ALA A 60 15.85 -9.17 -16.74
C ALA A 60 14.44 -8.65 -16.38
N ASP A 61 13.49 -9.56 -16.12
CA ASP A 61 12.13 -9.23 -15.72
C ASP A 61 12.11 -8.46 -14.38
N PHE A 62 12.95 -8.87 -13.42
CA PHE A 62 13.10 -8.16 -12.16
C PHE A 62 13.70 -6.76 -12.35
N ALA A 63 14.70 -6.60 -13.21
CA ALA A 63 15.26 -5.29 -13.52
C ALA A 63 14.22 -4.35 -14.16
N ASN A 64 13.40 -4.88 -15.07
CA ASN A 64 12.29 -4.15 -15.70
C ASN A 64 11.21 -3.78 -14.67
N TYR A 65 10.82 -4.72 -13.81
CA TYR A 65 9.87 -4.47 -12.72
C TYR A 65 10.36 -3.37 -11.79
N ARG A 66 11.62 -3.42 -11.35
CA ARG A 66 12.20 -2.37 -10.49
C ARG A 66 12.13 -1.00 -11.15
N LYS A 67 12.55 -0.90 -12.42
CA LYS A 67 12.47 0.35 -13.19
C LYS A 67 11.05 0.88 -13.29
N ARG A 68 10.06 -0.01 -13.52
CA ARG A 68 8.65 0.37 -13.57
C ARG A 68 8.14 0.85 -12.21
N ASN A 69 8.49 0.14 -11.14
CA ASN A 69 8.09 0.47 -9.77
C ASN A 69 8.69 1.81 -9.31
N ASP A 70 9.94 2.10 -9.67
CA ASP A 70 10.58 3.38 -9.37
C ASP A 70 9.88 4.54 -10.11
N ALA A 71 9.44 4.32 -11.35
CA ALA A 71 8.63 5.30 -12.10
C ALA A 71 7.24 5.49 -11.47
N GLU A 72 6.54 4.41 -11.13
CA GLU A 72 5.24 4.45 -10.45
C GLU A 72 5.32 5.17 -9.10
N ARG A 73 6.41 4.97 -8.34
CA ARG A 73 6.67 5.67 -7.08
C ARG A 73 6.89 7.18 -7.27
N ALA A 74 7.62 7.57 -8.31
CA ALA A 74 7.83 8.97 -8.64
C ALA A 74 6.51 9.65 -9.02
N ASP A 75 5.69 8.99 -9.82
CA ASP A 75 4.36 9.47 -10.20
C ASP A 75 3.44 9.54 -8.98
N PHE A 76 3.42 8.52 -8.13
CA PHE A 76 2.65 8.52 -6.89
C PHE A 76 3.05 9.69 -5.98
N ALA A 77 4.34 9.96 -5.82
CA ALA A 77 4.80 11.10 -5.03
C ALA A 77 4.35 12.44 -5.60
N ARG A 78 4.30 12.58 -6.94
CA ARG A 78 3.79 13.78 -7.62
C ARG A 78 2.29 13.95 -7.41
N PHE A 79 1.49 12.90 -7.62
CA PHE A 79 0.04 12.98 -7.49
C PHE A 79 -0.45 13.02 -6.04
N ALA A 80 0.31 12.45 -5.09
CA ALA A 80 -0.06 12.47 -3.67
C ALA A 80 -0.17 13.89 -3.09
N LYS A 81 0.51 14.87 -3.68
CA LYS A 81 0.45 16.28 -3.26
C LYS A 81 -0.66 17.07 -3.96
N ALA A 82 -1.24 16.57 -5.05
CA ALA A 82 -2.18 17.32 -5.89
C ALA A 82 -3.44 17.75 -5.12
N ASP A 83 -4.05 16.84 -4.36
CA ASP A 83 -5.24 17.14 -3.54
C ASP A 83 -4.96 18.18 -2.45
N LEU A 84 -3.74 18.18 -1.89
CA LEU A 84 -3.32 19.16 -0.89
C LEU A 84 -3.11 20.53 -1.53
N ILE A 85 -2.42 20.58 -2.67
CA ILE A 85 -2.18 21.82 -3.44
C ILE A 85 -3.52 22.44 -3.85
N ALA A 86 -4.48 21.65 -4.35
CA ALA A 86 -5.81 22.14 -4.71
C ALA A 86 -6.52 22.85 -3.55
N LYS A 87 -6.50 22.27 -2.35
CA LYS A 87 -7.09 22.89 -1.15
C LYS A 87 -6.35 24.14 -0.69
N LEU A 88 -5.03 24.20 -0.89
CA LEU A 88 -4.23 25.39 -0.59
C LEU A 88 -4.51 26.52 -1.57
N LEU A 89 -4.81 26.22 -2.84
CA LEU A 89 -5.21 27.21 -3.84
C LEU A 89 -6.54 27.87 -3.47
N ASP A 90 -7.52 27.13 -2.96
CA ASP A 90 -8.78 27.71 -2.47
C ASP A 90 -8.54 28.72 -1.33
N ILE A 91 -7.61 28.42 -0.43
CA ILE A 91 -7.22 29.32 0.66
C ILE A 91 -6.51 30.56 0.11
N LEU A 92 -5.63 30.39 -0.89
CA LEU A 92 -4.94 31.51 -1.53
C LEU A 92 -5.92 32.46 -2.22
N ASP A 93 -6.94 31.93 -2.90
CA ASP A 93 -7.98 32.74 -3.54
C ASP A 93 -8.88 33.46 -2.51
N ALA A 94 -9.17 32.83 -1.38
CA ALA A 94 -9.82 33.51 -0.26
C ALA A 94 -8.92 34.62 0.34
N TYR A 95 -7.60 34.40 0.38
CA TYR A 95 -6.62 35.38 0.84
C TYR A 95 -6.56 36.61 -0.07
N ASP A 96 -6.47 36.38 -1.38
CA ASP A 96 -6.48 37.44 -2.40
C ASP A 96 -7.75 38.29 -2.29
N ARG A 97 -8.91 37.65 -2.08
CA ARG A 97 -10.18 38.35 -1.82
C ARG A 97 -10.15 39.17 -0.53
N ALA A 98 -9.61 38.63 0.56
CA ALA A 98 -9.50 39.35 1.82
C ALA A 98 -8.61 40.59 1.67
N LEU A 99 -7.44 40.46 1.04
CA LEU A 99 -6.53 41.58 0.77
C LEU A 99 -7.16 42.66 -0.12
N ALA A 100 -7.94 42.26 -1.12
CA ALA A 100 -8.63 43.19 -2.02
C ALA A 100 -9.69 44.04 -1.30
N THR A 101 -10.22 43.57 -0.17
CA THR A 101 -11.25 44.27 0.62
C THR A 101 -10.69 45.21 1.69
N ILE A 102 -9.36 45.32 1.81
CA ILE A 102 -8.73 46.17 2.82
C ILE A 102 -9.04 47.65 2.55
N PRO A 103 -9.60 48.39 3.54
CA PRO A 103 -9.81 49.83 3.45
C PRO A 103 -8.52 50.61 3.15
N GLU A 104 -8.59 51.65 2.31
CA GLU A 104 -7.42 52.44 1.87
C GLU A 104 -6.62 53.04 3.03
N ASP A 105 -7.30 53.43 4.11
CA ASP A 105 -6.69 53.97 5.33
C ASP A 105 -5.85 52.95 6.11
N LEU A 106 -6.08 51.65 5.88
CA LEU A 106 -5.34 50.55 6.53
C LEU A 106 -4.29 49.91 5.62
N LYS A 107 -4.29 50.19 4.30
CA LYS A 107 -3.38 49.54 3.35
C LYS A 107 -1.89 49.76 3.64
N SER A 108 -1.54 50.92 4.20
CA SER A 108 -0.16 51.27 4.58
C SER A 108 0.19 50.85 6.02
N SER A 109 -0.63 50.04 6.66
CA SER A 109 -0.34 49.51 7.99
C SER A 109 0.72 48.40 7.89
N SER A 110 1.69 48.40 8.81
CA SER A 110 2.69 47.33 8.92
C SER A 110 2.09 45.93 9.10
N TRP A 111 0.88 45.86 9.64
CA TRP A 111 0.12 44.61 9.74
C TRP A 111 -0.30 44.09 8.35
N VAL A 112 -0.75 44.96 7.45
CA VAL A 112 -1.12 44.61 6.07
C VAL A 112 0.12 44.21 5.26
N ASP A 113 1.25 44.90 5.44
CA ASP A 113 2.52 44.49 4.84
C ASP A 113 2.94 43.08 5.27
N GLY A 114 2.72 42.73 6.55
CA GLY A 114 2.96 41.38 7.05
C GLY A 114 2.08 40.33 6.37
N MET A 115 0.83 40.67 6.06
CA MET A 115 -0.08 39.80 5.31
C MET A 115 0.40 39.57 3.87
N TRP A 116 0.82 40.62 3.17
CA TRP A 116 1.45 40.49 1.84
C TRP A 116 2.70 39.62 1.85
N LEU A 117 3.50 39.68 2.93
CA LEU A 117 4.69 38.83 3.05
C LEU A 117 4.34 37.35 3.19
N ILE A 118 3.27 37.02 3.92
CA ILE A 118 2.77 35.66 4.09
C ILE A 118 2.23 35.12 2.76
N GLU A 119 1.45 35.92 2.04
CA GLU A 119 0.93 35.60 0.72
C GLU A 119 2.06 35.24 -0.26
N ARG A 120 3.09 36.09 -0.33
CA ARG A 120 4.23 35.87 -1.22
C ARG A 120 5.00 34.60 -0.86
N LYS A 121 5.15 34.32 0.45
CA LYS A 121 5.78 33.09 0.92
C LYS A 121 4.94 31.85 0.58
N LEU A 122 3.61 31.94 0.70
CA LEU A 122 2.71 30.86 0.34
C LEU A 122 2.79 30.56 -1.17
N ARG A 123 2.78 31.58 -2.03
CA ARG A 123 2.98 31.40 -3.48
C ARG A 123 4.31 30.74 -3.80
N SER A 124 5.39 31.20 -3.18
CA SER A 124 6.72 30.60 -3.40
C SER A 124 6.79 29.12 -3.01
N ILE A 125 6.06 28.70 -1.97
CA ILE A 125 5.97 27.28 -1.59
C ILE A 125 5.16 26.49 -2.61
N LEU A 126 4.03 27.03 -3.07
CA LEU A 126 3.19 26.38 -4.08
C LEU A 126 3.90 26.22 -5.43
N GLU A 127 4.68 27.22 -5.85
CA GLU A 127 5.51 27.16 -7.06
C GLU A 127 6.64 26.13 -6.96
N ALA A 128 7.12 25.83 -5.75
CA ALA A 128 8.16 24.83 -5.53
C ALA A 128 7.62 23.40 -5.46
N GLU A 129 6.36 23.23 -5.01
CA GLU A 129 5.74 21.92 -4.75
C GLU A 129 4.82 21.43 -5.88
N GLY A 130 4.31 22.32 -6.74
CA GLY A 130 3.45 22.02 -7.90
C GLY A 130 4.23 21.87 -9.21
#